data_AF-A0A7S3L3J1-F1
#
_entry.id   AF-A0A7S3L3J1-F1
#
_cell.length_a   1.000
_cell.length_b   1.000
_cell.length_c   1.000
_cell.angle_alpha   90.00
_cell.angle_beta   90.00
_cell.angle_gamma   90.00
#
_symmetry.space_group_name_H-M   'P 1'
#
loop_
_entity.id
_entity.type
_entity.pdbx_description
1 polymer ?
#
loop_
_entity_poly.entity_id
_entity_poly.type
_entity_poly.pdbx_seq_one_letter_code
_entity_poly.pdbx_strand_id
1 'polypeptide(L)'
;ISMLSIKRSLLKKGKVIFLLLNSKHILCNPENCEASQKAGHSFTTGAARSLGTMASRDSAPPPATHTTNEEDRQEAEKLKARLRTNVGAGVATRKVDPVQIAVGAHKYVLIQAEQDGKTEYFVTSKRGAHYHRNAAEPLIFELEQAGYYDIEVTGGGRINLDETYKTISIFGYSYSFGLANHEISKEVILSDPRYKDYEVTWSNDGY
;
A
#
# COMPACT_ATOMS: atom_id res chain seq x y z
N ILE A 1 52.36 -12.33 -35.55
CA ILE A 1 53.35 -12.92 -34.62
C ILE A 1 53.06 -12.31 -33.24
N SER A 2 52.67 -13.01 -32.18
CA SER A 2 52.32 -14.42 -31.99
C SER A 2 51.07 -14.51 -31.10
N MET A 3 50.23 -15.53 -31.27
CA MET A 3 49.27 -15.90 -30.22
C MET A 3 50.02 -16.37 -28.97
N LEU A 4 49.45 -16.14 -27.79
CA LEU A 4 49.66 -17.05 -26.65
C LEU A 4 48.33 -17.23 -25.89
N SER A 5 47.76 -18.42 -26.02
CA SER A 5 46.52 -18.81 -25.36
C SER A 5 46.85 -19.51 -24.04
N ILE A 6 46.30 -19.04 -22.92
CA ILE A 6 46.46 -19.68 -21.61
C ILE A 6 45.19 -20.49 -21.30
N LYS A 7 45.35 -21.80 -21.14
CA LYS A 7 44.25 -22.76 -20.92
C LYS A 7 43.85 -22.86 -19.44
N ARG A 8 42.58 -23.23 -19.22
CA ARG A 8 41.96 -23.54 -17.91
C ARG A 8 42.63 -24.76 -17.23
N SER A 9 42.84 -24.67 -15.90
CA SER A 9 43.21 -25.76 -14.96
C SER A 9 43.16 -25.21 -13.51
N LEU A 10 42.66 -25.84 -12.43
CA LEU A 10 41.74 -26.98 -12.26
C LEU A 10 41.08 -26.96 -10.84
N LEU A 11 40.06 -27.81 -10.61
CA LEU A 11 39.56 -28.41 -9.34
C LEU A 11 39.94 -27.80 -7.95
N LYS A 12 38.91 -27.51 -7.13
CA LYS A 12 38.80 -27.77 -5.67
C LYS A 12 37.31 -27.77 -5.28
N LYS A 13 36.59 -28.90 -5.32
CA LYS A 13 36.37 -29.84 -4.20
C LYS A 13 36.02 -29.18 -2.85
N GLY A 14 34.71 -29.02 -2.61
CA GLY A 14 34.02 -29.57 -1.44
C GLY A 14 34.09 -28.85 -0.09
N LYS A 15 32.94 -28.32 0.35
CA LYS A 15 32.41 -28.59 1.70
C LYS A 15 30.89 -28.37 1.76
N VAL A 16 30.14 -29.47 1.84
CA VAL A 16 28.75 -29.45 2.30
C VAL A 16 28.81 -29.34 3.82
N ILE A 17 28.31 -28.24 4.39
CA ILE A 17 28.15 -28.11 5.84
C ILE A 17 26.73 -28.56 6.17
N PHE A 18 26.64 -29.80 6.67
CA PHE A 18 25.43 -30.37 7.23
C PHE A 18 25.38 -29.94 8.71
N LEU A 19 24.59 -28.91 9.04
CA LEU A 19 24.30 -28.54 10.42
C LEU A 19 22.94 -29.13 10.82
N LEU A 20 23.02 -30.29 11.46
CA LEU A 20 21.89 -30.96 12.08
C LEU A 20 21.52 -30.29 13.40
N LEU A 21 20.22 -30.41 13.74
CA LEU A 21 19.64 -30.29 15.09
C LEU A 21 19.66 -28.90 15.74
N ASN A 22 18.47 -28.30 15.83
CA ASN A 22 17.85 -28.19 17.14
C ASN A 22 16.31 -28.20 17.03
N SER A 23 15.70 -29.26 17.56
CA SER A 23 14.25 -29.33 17.75
C SER A 23 13.83 -28.37 18.86
N LYS A 24 12.79 -27.56 18.61
CA LYS A 24 11.84 -27.14 19.65
C LYS A 24 10.44 -27.10 19.06
N HIS A 25 9.65 -28.14 19.38
CA HIS A 25 8.20 -28.03 19.36
C HIS A 25 7.80 -26.83 20.22
N ILE A 26 6.95 -25.95 19.67
CA ILE A 26 6.03 -25.16 20.48
C ILE A 26 4.65 -25.72 20.16
N LEU A 27 4.09 -26.43 21.14
CA LEU A 27 2.74 -26.97 21.09
C LEU A 27 1.73 -25.83 21.21
N CYS A 28 0.63 -25.93 20.47
CA CYS A 28 -0.57 -25.15 20.76
C CYS A 28 -1.08 -25.53 22.15
N ASN A 29 -1.51 -24.55 22.96
CA ASN A 29 -2.30 -24.81 24.17
C ASN A 29 -3.73 -24.27 24.00
N PRO A 30 -4.74 -25.13 23.79
CA PRO A 30 -6.14 -24.73 23.66
C PRO A 30 -6.86 -24.83 25.02
N GLU A 31 -6.51 -23.95 25.97
CA GLU A 31 -7.16 -23.89 27.28
C GLU A 31 -7.63 -22.46 27.59
N ASN A 32 -8.89 -22.20 27.26
CA ASN A 32 -9.82 -21.38 28.05
C ASN A 32 -11.21 -21.46 27.42
N CYS A 33 -11.87 -22.59 27.67
CA CYS A 33 -13.29 -22.78 27.40
C CYS A 33 -13.93 -23.46 28.62
N GLU A 34 -14.18 -22.68 29.67
CA GLU A 34 -15.14 -23.08 30.71
C GLU A 34 -16.14 -21.95 30.95
N ALA A 35 -17.41 -22.30 30.84
CA ALA A 35 -18.51 -21.49 31.31
C ALA A 35 -18.69 -21.69 32.82
N SER A 36 -19.24 -20.68 33.50
CA SER A 36 -20.13 -20.98 34.62
C SER A 36 -21.24 -19.95 34.75
N GLN A 37 -22.41 -20.45 35.14
CA GLN A 37 -23.67 -19.73 35.31
C GLN A 37 -23.93 -19.44 36.80
N LYS A 38 -25.06 -18.78 37.07
CA LYS A 38 -25.75 -18.61 38.37
C LYS A 38 -25.13 -17.54 39.27
N ALA A 39 -25.87 -16.77 40.07
CA ALA A 39 -27.32 -16.54 40.26
C ALA A 39 -27.46 -15.07 40.78
N GLY A 40 -28.61 -14.41 40.95
CA GLY A 40 -30.05 -14.73 40.89
C GLY A 40 -30.80 -13.71 41.77
N HIS A 41 -32.14 -13.84 41.91
CA HIS A 41 -33.01 -13.02 42.79
C HIS A 41 -33.09 -11.49 42.50
N SER A 42 -34.10 -10.74 42.96
CA SER A 42 -35.54 -11.02 43.16
C SER A 42 -36.27 -9.72 43.52
N PHE A 43 -37.44 -9.47 42.91
CA PHE A 43 -38.59 -8.73 43.46
C PHE A 43 -38.54 -7.22 43.82
N THR A 44 -39.77 -6.68 43.90
CA THR A 44 -40.26 -5.42 44.50
C THR A 44 -40.25 -4.09 43.70
N THR A 45 -41.43 -3.76 43.18
CA THR A 45 -42.31 -2.64 43.58
C THR A 45 -41.71 -1.24 43.86
N GLY A 46 -42.32 -0.21 43.27
CA GLY A 46 -42.52 1.07 43.99
C GLY A 46 -42.27 2.37 43.22
N ALA A 47 -43.33 3.15 43.04
CA ALA A 47 -43.39 4.47 42.41
C ALA A 47 -42.39 5.54 42.87
N ALA A 48 -42.03 6.46 41.96
CA ALA A 48 -41.84 7.89 42.27
C ALA A 48 -42.01 8.79 41.03
N ARG A 49 -42.50 10.02 41.26
CA ARG A 49 -42.53 11.12 40.28
C ARG A 49 -41.27 11.99 40.39
N SER A 50 -41.05 12.81 39.37
CA SER A 50 -40.49 14.18 39.42
C SER A 50 -39.16 14.40 38.67
N LEU A 51 -38.96 15.66 38.29
CA LEU A 51 -37.96 16.17 37.36
C LEU A 51 -36.53 16.03 37.87
N GLY A 52 -35.60 15.82 36.94
CA GLY A 52 -34.16 15.93 37.16
C GLY A 52 -33.40 16.15 35.85
N THR A 53 -33.11 17.42 35.51
CA THR A 53 -32.19 17.75 34.43
C THR A 53 -30.77 17.33 34.83
N MET A 54 -30.17 16.39 34.12
CA MET A 54 -28.73 16.18 34.15
C MET A 54 -28.18 15.97 32.74
N ALA A 55 -27.31 16.89 32.35
CA ALA A 55 -26.41 16.70 31.22
C ALA A 55 -25.32 15.66 31.56
N SER A 56 -24.54 15.32 30.54
CA SER A 56 -23.30 14.55 30.62
C SER A 56 -23.46 13.05 30.86
N ARG A 57 -23.17 12.29 29.79
CA ARG A 57 -22.09 11.30 29.81
C ARG A 57 -21.52 11.19 28.41
N ASP A 58 -20.28 11.65 28.27
CA ASP A 58 -19.49 11.46 27.06
C ASP A 58 -19.36 9.97 26.76
N SER A 59 -20.00 9.52 25.69
CA SER A 59 -19.52 8.35 24.95
C SER A 59 -18.21 8.76 24.28
N ALA A 60 -17.11 8.59 25.02
CA ALA A 60 -15.76 8.78 24.52
C ALA A 60 -15.61 8.00 23.18
N PRO A 61 -15.16 8.65 22.09
CA PRO A 61 -14.99 7.95 20.82
C PRO A 61 -13.94 6.84 20.98
N PRO A 62 -14.10 5.71 20.26
CA PRO A 62 -13.14 4.62 20.34
C PRO A 62 -11.73 5.09 19.94
N PRO A 63 -10.66 4.52 20.52
CA PRO A 63 -9.30 4.96 20.27
C PRO A 63 -8.93 4.78 18.80
N ALA A 64 -8.88 5.90 18.08
CA ALA A 64 -8.73 5.89 16.64
C ALA A 64 -7.26 5.71 16.23
N THR A 65 -6.94 4.51 15.78
CA THR A 65 -5.66 4.20 15.13
C THR A 65 -5.77 4.54 13.65
N HIS A 66 -5.36 5.75 13.28
CA HIS A 66 -5.50 6.43 11.97
C HIS A 66 -6.84 7.18 11.77
N THR A 67 -6.97 8.34 12.42
CA THR A 67 -7.97 9.35 12.03
C THR A 67 -7.52 10.03 10.73
N THR A 68 -8.14 9.67 9.61
CA THR A 68 -8.23 10.61 8.48
C THR A 68 -9.31 11.63 8.82
N ASN A 69 -8.98 12.92 8.95
CA ASN A 69 -10.01 13.94 9.18
C ASN A 69 -9.73 15.36 8.63
N GLU A 70 -8.50 15.89 8.65
CA GLU A 70 -8.24 17.18 7.96
C GLU A 70 -6.77 17.36 7.52
N GLU A 71 -5.81 17.12 8.42
CA GLU A 71 -4.39 17.34 8.13
C GLU A 71 -3.92 16.56 6.89
N ASP A 72 -4.27 15.27 6.78
CA ASP A 72 -3.97 14.43 5.61
C ASP A 72 -4.53 14.97 4.29
N ARG A 73 -5.67 15.69 4.34
CA ARG A 73 -6.28 16.31 3.15
C ARG A 73 -5.51 17.57 2.79
N GLN A 74 -5.21 18.43 3.76
CA GLN A 74 -4.37 19.62 3.55
C GLN A 74 -2.97 19.25 3.04
N GLU A 75 -2.41 18.14 3.51
CA GLU A 75 -1.13 17.62 3.06
C GLU A 75 -1.16 17.10 1.61
N ALA A 76 -2.22 16.38 1.23
CA ALA A 76 -2.46 15.99 -0.15
C ALA A 76 -2.73 17.21 -1.06
N GLU A 77 -3.45 18.21 -0.58
CA GLU A 77 -3.69 19.48 -1.29
C GLU A 77 -2.40 20.29 -1.47
N LYS A 78 -1.55 20.39 -0.44
CA LYS A 78 -0.20 20.98 -0.55
C LYS A 78 0.64 20.27 -1.60
N LEU A 79 0.58 18.94 -1.65
CA LEU A 79 1.26 18.17 -2.69
C LEU A 79 0.70 18.48 -4.09
N LYS A 80 -0.63 18.43 -4.28
CA LYS A 80 -1.28 18.83 -5.56
C LYS A 80 -0.92 20.27 -5.97
N ALA A 81 -0.89 21.21 -5.03
CA ALA A 81 -0.53 22.61 -5.29
C ALA A 81 0.94 22.77 -5.71
N ARG A 82 1.87 22.07 -5.02
CA ARG A 82 3.30 22.07 -5.35
C ARG A 82 3.56 21.60 -6.79
N LEU A 83 2.87 20.55 -7.21
CA LEU A 83 3.05 19.98 -8.55
C LEU A 83 2.54 20.92 -9.64
N ARG A 84 1.43 21.61 -9.41
CA ARG A 84 0.92 22.68 -10.30
C ARG A 84 1.88 23.87 -10.48
N THR A 85 2.79 24.09 -9.53
CA THR A 85 3.76 25.21 -9.59
C THR A 85 5.13 24.85 -10.18
N ASN A 86 5.46 23.56 -10.31
CA ASN A 86 6.74 23.10 -10.82
C ASN A 86 6.70 22.94 -12.35
N VAL A 87 7.01 24.01 -13.08
CA VAL A 87 7.26 23.95 -14.53
C VAL A 87 8.70 23.45 -14.77
N GLY A 88 8.84 22.36 -15.52
CA GLY A 88 10.04 21.52 -15.53
C GLY A 88 11.35 22.22 -15.96
N ALA A 89 12.40 22.03 -15.14
CA ALA A 89 13.78 22.45 -15.43
C ALA A 89 14.80 21.32 -15.16
N GLY A 90 14.38 20.06 -15.34
CA GLY A 90 15.22 18.87 -15.14
C GLY A 90 15.91 18.42 -16.43
N VAL A 91 17.19 18.05 -16.33
CA VAL A 91 17.92 17.41 -17.44
C VAL A 91 17.64 15.90 -17.40
N ALA A 92 16.80 15.43 -18.32
CA ALA A 92 16.37 14.04 -18.39
C ALA A 92 17.57 13.08 -18.58
N THR A 93 17.84 12.24 -17.58
CA THR A 93 18.96 11.28 -17.59
C THR A 93 18.60 9.89 -17.06
N ARG A 94 17.38 9.67 -16.55
CA ARG A 94 16.96 8.40 -15.94
C ARG A 94 15.53 8.06 -16.32
N LYS A 95 15.33 6.87 -16.89
CA LYS A 95 13.99 6.30 -17.12
C LYS A 95 13.40 5.87 -15.77
N VAL A 96 12.18 6.30 -15.48
CA VAL A 96 11.40 5.88 -14.30
C VAL A 96 10.67 4.57 -14.61
N ASP A 97 10.48 3.72 -13.59
CA ASP A 97 9.69 2.48 -13.70
C ASP A 97 8.19 2.80 -13.60
N PRO A 98 7.36 2.50 -14.63
CA PRO A 98 5.91 2.72 -14.58
C PRO A 98 5.17 1.93 -13.49
N VAL A 99 5.74 0.83 -12.98
CA VAL A 99 5.07 -0.06 -12.02
C VAL A 99 5.94 -0.31 -10.79
N GLN A 100 5.59 0.32 -9.67
CA GLN A 100 6.28 0.15 -8.39
C GLN A 100 5.32 -0.42 -7.33
N ILE A 101 5.00 -1.72 -7.40
CA ILE A 101 4.03 -2.37 -6.49
C ILE A 101 4.69 -3.32 -5.48
N ALA A 102 4.20 -3.29 -4.23
CA ALA A 102 4.65 -4.14 -3.15
C ALA A 102 3.70 -5.33 -2.89
N VAL A 103 4.26 -6.49 -2.53
CA VAL A 103 3.53 -7.74 -2.21
C VAL A 103 2.59 -7.55 -1.01
N GLY A 104 1.35 -8.06 -1.13
CA GLY A 104 0.25 -7.91 -0.18
C GLY A 104 -0.62 -6.67 -0.43
N ALA A 105 -1.63 -6.47 0.43
CA ALA A 105 -2.69 -5.46 0.25
C ALA A 105 -2.33 -4.07 0.81
N HIS A 106 -1.75 -3.20 -0.03
CA HIS A 106 -1.27 -1.86 0.37
C HIS A 106 -2.01 -0.73 -0.34
N LYS A 107 -1.86 0.50 0.16
CA LYS A 107 -2.40 1.71 -0.49
C LYS A 107 -1.62 1.99 -1.77
N TYR A 108 -2.35 2.28 -2.85
CA TYR A 108 -1.78 2.62 -4.15
C TYR A 108 -2.33 3.94 -4.68
N VAL A 109 -1.55 4.63 -5.51
CA VAL A 109 -2.01 5.77 -6.32
C VAL A 109 -1.75 5.54 -7.81
N LEU A 110 -2.62 6.14 -8.63
CA LEU A 110 -2.37 6.36 -10.05
C LEU A 110 -1.82 7.78 -10.21
N ILE A 111 -0.72 7.90 -10.95
CA ILE A 111 -0.07 9.18 -11.25
C ILE A 111 -0.03 9.35 -12.76
N GLN A 112 -0.45 10.51 -13.23
CA GLN A 112 -0.23 11.00 -14.59
C GLN A 112 0.97 11.95 -14.58
N ALA A 113 1.79 11.93 -15.62
CA ALA A 113 2.83 12.94 -15.83
C ALA A 113 3.11 13.11 -17.33
N GLU A 114 3.68 14.25 -17.72
CA GLU A 114 4.13 14.48 -19.08
C GLU A 114 5.66 14.49 -19.21
N GLN A 115 6.15 13.92 -20.32
CA GLN A 115 7.52 14.07 -20.79
C GLN A 115 7.53 14.10 -22.33
N ASP A 116 8.37 14.94 -22.94
CA ASP A 116 8.54 15.04 -24.40
C ASP A 116 7.21 15.21 -25.19
N GLY A 117 6.23 15.91 -24.60
CA GLY A 117 4.89 16.11 -25.18
C GLY A 117 4.00 14.86 -25.20
N LYS A 118 4.28 13.88 -24.32
CA LYS A 118 3.50 12.66 -24.14
C LYS A 118 3.06 12.53 -22.68
N THR A 119 1.81 12.17 -22.49
CA THR A 119 1.27 11.76 -21.19
C THR A 119 1.61 10.30 -20.93
N GLU A 120 2.21 10.01 -19.77
CA GLU A 120 2.48 8.67 -19.26
C GLU A 120 1.78 8.45 -17.91
N TYR A 121 1.42 7.19 -17.62
CA TYR A 121 0.77 6.79 -16.37
C TYR A 121 1.64 5.84 -15.56
N PHE A 122 1.66 6.05 -14.25
CA PHE A 122 2.49 5.33 -13.30
C PHE A 122 1.64 4.80 -12.15
N VAL A 123 1.91 3.57 -11.72
CA VAL A 123 1.22 2.89 -10.62
C VAL A 123 2.23 2.62 -9.51
N THR A 124 2.00 3.18 -8.32
CA THR A 124 2.82 2.88 -7.14
C THR A 124 1.99 2.41 -5.95
N SER A 125 2.44 1.34 -5.30
CA SER A 125 1.84 0.73 -4.11
C SER A 125 2.95 0.38 -3.12
N LYS A 126 2.89 0.95 -1.91
CA LYS A 126 4.01 0.91 -0.96
C LYS A 126 3.63 0.26 0.37
N ARG A 127 4.37 -0.79 0.74
CA ARG A 127 4.20 -1.47 2.04
C ARG A 127 4.39 -0.49 3.20
N GLY A 128 3.42 -0.47 4.11
CA GLY A 128 3.44 0.40 5.30
C GLY A 128 3.15 1.88 5.02
N ALA A 129 2.66 2.25 3.83
CA ALA A 129 2.14 3.59 3.59
C ALA A 129 0.86 3.81 4.41
N HIS A 130 0.96 4.62 5.48
CA HIS A 130 -0.19 5.01 6.31
C HIS A 130 -1.23 5.78 5.51
N TYR A 131 -0.77 6.62 4.57
CA TYR A 131 -1.62 7.41 3.68
C TYR A 131 -1.20 7.25 2.21
N HIS A 132 -2.14 7.48 1.30
CA HIS A 132 -1.88 7.50 -0.15
C HIS A 132 -0.76 8.47 -0.54
N ARG A 133 -0.64 9.60 0.16
CA ARG A 133 0.48 10.55 0.00
C ARG A 133 1.84 9.86 0.16
N ASN A 134 2.02 9.02 1.18
CA ASN A 134 3.32 8.38 1.47
C ASN A 134 3.72 7.30 0.45
N ALA A 135 2.75 6.78 -0.32
CA ALA A 135 2.98 5.93 -1.49
C ALA A 135 3.36 6.78 -2.72
N ALA A 136 2.70 7.93 -2.91
CA ALA A 136 2.93 8.82 -4.05
C ALA A 136 4.30 9.52 -4.02
N GLU A 137 4.71 10.07 -2.86
CA GLU A 137 5.87 10.97 -2.74
C GLU A 137 7.20 10.47 -3.31
N PRO A 138 7.63 9.20 -3.11
CA PRO A 138 8.90 8.72 -3.65
C PRO A 138 8.90 8.72 -5.19
N LEU A 139 7.83 8.23 -5.80
CA LEU A 139 7.69 8.18 -7.25
C LEU A 139 7.57 9.59 -7.85
N ILE A 140 6.84 10.50 -7.19
CA ILE A 140 6.78 11.91 -7.60
C ILE A 140 8.17 12.53 -7.62
N PHE A 141 8.97 12.30 -6.58
CA PHE A 141 10.35 12.78 -6.54
C PHE A 141 11.21 12.18 -7.67
N GLU A 142 11.05 10.89 -7.97
CA GLU A 142 11.74 10.23 -9.09
C GLU A 142 11.33 10.84 -10.46
N LEU A 143 10.05 11.12 -10.67
CA LEU A 143 9.52 11.78 -11.87
C LEU A 143 10.08 13.21 -12.01
N GLU A 144 10.07 14.01 -10.94
CA GLU A 144 10.64 15.36 -10.93
C GLU A 144 12.16 15.34 -11.23
N GLN A 145 12.91 14.36 -10.71
CA GLN A 145 14.34 14.19 -11.01
C GLN A 145 14.60 13.67 -12.43
N ALA A 146 13.66 12.94 -13.03
CA ALA A 146 13.74 12.46 -14.40
C ALA A 146 13.37 13.51 -15.46
N GLY A 147 12.77 14.64 -15.05
CA GLY A 147 12.39 15.74 -15.94
C GLY A 147 10.94 15.70 -16.42
N TYR A 148 10.09 14.87 -15.82
CA TYR A 148 8.65 14.93 -16.03
C TYR A 148 8.09 16.25 -15.48
N TYR A 149 7.05 16.75 -16.14
CA TYR A 149 6.26 17.92 -15.75
C TYR A 149 4.77 17.57 -15.74
N ASP A 150 3.92 18.50 -15.29
CA ASP A 150 2.46 18.30 -15.11
C ASP A 150 2.10 16.99 -14.39
N ILE A 151 2.80 16.73 -13.28
CA ILE A 151 2.63 15.50 -12.49
C ILE A 151 1.36 15.63 -11.66
N GLU A 152 0.35 14.79 -11.91
CA GLU A 152 -0.91 14.75 -11.16
C GLU A 152 -1.15 13.37 -10.53
N VAL A 153 -1.50 13.34 -9.24
CA VAL A 153 -2.06 12.16 -8.59
C VAL A 153 -3.56 12.12 -8.89
N THR A 154 -3.93 11.39 -9.95
CA THR A 154 -5.30 11.36 -10.52
C THR A 154 -6.28 10.54 -9.68
N GLY A 155 -5.78 9.73 -8.74
CA GLY A 155 -6.59 9.05 -7.74
C GLY A 155 -5.80 8.02 -6.95
N GLY A 156 -6.48 7.23 -6.13
CA GLY A 156 -5.87 6.04 -5.54
C GLY A 156 -6.88 4.99 -5.12
N GLY A 157 -6.38 3.99 -4.40
CA GLY A 157 -7.13 2.85 -3.90
C GLY A 157 -6.22 1.91 -3.12
N ARG A 158 -6.38 0.61 -3.28
CA ARG A 158 -5.46 -0.43 -2.82
C ARG A 158 -5.14 -1.42 -3.94
N ILE A 159 -3.93 -1.98 -3.84
CA ILE A 159 -3.50 -3.11 -4.66
C ILE A 159 -3.14 -4.25 -3.72
N ASN A 160 -3.67 -5.44 -3.98
CA ASN A 160 -3.18 -6.69 -3.42
C ASN A 160 -2.42 -7.47 -4.49
N LEU A 161 -1.10 -7.58 -4.33
CA LEU A 161 -0.24 -8.44 -5.15
C LEU A 161 0.03 -9.75 -4.41
N ASP A 162 -0.37 -10.87 -5.02
CA ASP A 162 -0.04 -12.22 -4.55
C ASP A 162 0.87 -12.92 -5.56
N GLU A 163 2.15 -13.06 -5.20
CA GLU A 163 3.16 -13.73 -6.04
C GLU A 163 3.02 -15.27 -6.05
N THR A 164 2.28 -15.85 -5.09
CA THR A 164 2.08 -17.30 -4.97
C THR A 164 1.04 -17.79 -5.97
N TYR A 165 -0.10 -17.08 -6.04
CA TYR A 165 -1.17 -17.37 -6.98
C TYR A 165 -1.05 -16.59 -8.30
N LYS A 166 -0.08 -15.67 -8.40
CA LYS A 166 0.09 -14.72 -9.50
C LYS A 166 -1.18 -13.92 -9.79
N THR A 167 -1.75 -13.32 -8.74
CA THR A 167 -2.93 -12.47 -8.86
C THR A 167 -2.62 -11.04 -8.43
N ILE A 168 -3.25 -10.07 -9.09
CA ILE A 168 -3.23 -8.66 -8.73
C ILE A 168 -4.67 -8.17 -8.70
N SER A 169 -5.13 -7.70 -7.55
CA SER A 169 -6.46 -7.10 -7.40
C SER A 169 -6.32 -5.62 -7.06
N ILE A 170 -6.92 -4.77 -7.89
CA ILE A 170 -6.95 -3.31 -7.74
C ILE A 170 -8.36 -2.91 -7.26
N PHE A 171 -8.48 -2.22 -6.13
CA PHE A 171 -9.80 -1.94 -5.55
C PHE A 171 -9.86 -0.71 -4.64
N GLY A 172 -11.07 -0.20 -4.43
CA GLY A 172 -11.35 0.90 -3.50
C GLY A 172 -10.71 2.24 -3.87
N TYR A 173 -10.85 3.23 -3.00
CA TYR A 173 -10.54 4.63 -3.31
C TYR A 173 -9.51 5.26 -2.35
N SER A 174 -9.06 6.48 -2.68
CA SER A 174 -8.34 7.35 -1.76
C SER A 174 -9.25 8.45 -1.20
N TYR A 175 -9.23 8.65 0.11
CA TYR A 175 -9.96 9.76 0.75
C TYR A 175 -9.44 11.15 0.30
N SER A 176 -8.13 11.29 0.06
CA SER A 176 -7.54 12.59 -0.31
C SER A 176 -7.36 12.79 -1.82
N PHE A 177 -7.27 11.70 -2.59
CA PHE A 177 -7.08 11.76 -4.05
C PHE A 177 -8.31 11.36 -4.87
N GLY A 178 -9.32 10.72 -4.26
CA GLY A 178 -10.48 10.17 -4.95
C GLY A 178 -10.27 8.73 -5.45
N LEU A 179 -11.25 8.23 -6.19
CA LEU A 179 -11.20 6.95 -6.89
C LEU A 179 -10.28 7.07 -8.11
N ALA A 180 -9.24 6.23 -8.20
CA ALA A 180 -8.43 6.13 -9.41
C ALA A 180 -9.19 5.43 -10.56
N ASN A 181 -8.79 5.70 -11.80
CA ASN A 181 -9.16 4.82 -12.91
C ASN A 181 -8.37 3.50 -12.78
N HIS A 182 -9.02 2.48 -12.20
CA HIS A 182 -8.40 1.16 -12.00
C HIS A 182 -8.16 0.40 -13.32
N GLU A 183 -8.90 0.72 -14.39
CA GLU A 183 -8.70 0.12 -15.71
C GLU A 183 -7.37 0.57 -16.31
N ILE A 184 -7.09 1.88 -16.32
CA ILE A 184 -5.76 2.42 -16.67
C ILE A 184 -4.67 1.81 -15.77
N SER A 185 -4.95 1.68 -14.47
CA SER A 185 -3.99 1.08 -13.53
C SER A 185 -3.65 -0.37 -13.90
N LYS A 186 -4.65 -1.16 -14.34
CA LYS A 186 -4.48 -2.52 -14.85
C LYS A 186 -3.69 -2.54 -16.16
N GLU A 187 -3.96 -1.63 -17.09
CA GLU A 187 -3.22 -1.53 -18.37
C GLU A 187 -1.75 -1.23 -18.14
N VAL A 188 -1.43 -0.27 -17.26
CA VAL A 188 -0.04 0.07 -16.88
C VAL A 188 0.67 -1.14 -16.25
N ILE A 189 0.02 -1.86 -15.34
CA ILE A 189 0.56 -3.10 -14.75
C ILE A 189 0.82 -4.18 -15.82
N LEU A 190 -0.13 -4.41 -16.73
CA LEU A 190 -0.01 -5.41 -17.80
C LEU A 190 1.00 -5.04 -18.89
N SER A 191 1.36 -3.75 -19.01
CA SER A 191 2.44 -3.31 -19.91
C SER A 191 3.82 -3.77 -19.43
N ASP A 192 3.96 -4.11 -18.15
CA ASP A 192 5.22 -4.55 -17.57
C ASP A 192 5.44 -6.07 -17.73
N PRO A 193 6.60 -6.49 -18.30
CA PRO A 193 6.92 -7.91 -18.48
C PRO A 193 6.90 -8.76 -17.19
N ARG A 194 7.07 -8.17 -16.00
CA ARG A 194 7.02 -8.86 -14.69
C ARG A 194 5.64 -9.44 -14.37
N TYR A 195 4.57 -8.85 -14.91
CA TYR A 195 3.18 -9.19 -14.57
C TYR A 195 2.39 -9.77 -15.75
N LYS A 196 3.08 -10.09 -16.86
CA LYS A 196 2.46 -10.60 -18.09
C LYS A 196 1.72 -11.94 -17.91
N ASP A 197 2.10 -12.73 -16.92
CA ASP A 197 1.49 -14.01 -16.56
C ASP A 197 0.66 -13.96 -15.26
N TYR A 198 0.33 -12.75 -14.78
CA TYR A 198 -0.54 -12.54 -13.62
C TYR A 198 -1.99 -12.31 -14.05
N GLU A 199 -2.93 -12.81 -13.25
CA GLU A 199 -4.34 -12.44 -13.38
C GLU A 199 -4.57 -11.06 -12.72
N VAL A 200 -4.76 -10.02 -13.54
CA VAL A 200 -5.00 -8.66 -13.08
C VAL A 200 -6.49 -8.32 -13.13
N THR A 201 -7.10 -8.12 -11.97
CA THR A 201 -8.52 -7.81 -11.76
C THR A 201 -8.69 -6.43 -11.13
N TRP A 202 -9.84 -5.79 -11.37
CA TRP A 202 -10.19 -4.54 -10.68
C TRP A 202 -11.67 -4.46 -10.32
N SER A 203 -11.98 -3.67 -9.28
CA SER A 203 -13.34 -3.23 -8.93
C SER A 203 -13.30 -1.83 -8.33
N ASN A 204 -14.35 -1.02 -8.52
CA ASN A 204 -14.47 0.28 -7.87
C ASN A 204 -14.94 0.18 -6.39
N ASP A 205 -15.32 -1.02 -5.95
CA ASP A 205 -15.81 -1.30 -4.60
C ASP A 205 -14.68 -1.65 -3.61
N GLY A 206 -15.00 -1.58 -2.31
CA GLY A 206 -14.12 -2.01 -1.21
C GLY A 206 -13.18 -0.94 -0.65
N TYR A 207 -12.48 -1.27 0.45
CA TYR A 207 -11.40 -0.48 1.06
C TYR A 207 -10.55 -1.37 1.99
#